data_AF-A0A3C0QQ53-F1
#
_entry.id   AF-A0A3C0QQ53-F1
#
_cell.length_a   1.000
_cell.length_b   1.000
_cell.length_c   1.000
_cell.angle_alpha   90.00
_cell.angle_beta   90.00
_cell.angle_gamma   90.00
#
_symmetry.space_group_name_H-M   'P 1'
#
loop_
_entity.id
_entity.type
_entity.pdbx_description
1 polymer ?
#
loop_
_entity_poly.entity_id
_entity_poly.type
_entity_poly.pdbx_seq_one_letter_code
_entity_poly.pdbx_strand_id
1 'polypeptide(L)'
;MKQYEIELNGKQYAVLEKMLSYDNAQRLAMNQSINGYEFFSDMLDEIYSPVEDGWCTLQTLLDEPDEKLNLLRYITAFVFPEDEDYLVKQLGKNVKCPKDFEIVISLNF
;
A
#
# COMPACT_ATOMS: atom_id res chain seq x y z
N MET A 1 -1.14 20.00 -4.68
CA MET A 1 -1.35 18.70 -4.03
C MET A 1 -0.02 18.28 -3.41
N LYS A 2 0.01 17.73 -2.19
CA LYS A 2 1.28 17.30 -1.58
C LYS A 2 1.75 16.03 -2.30
N GLN A 3 3.05 15.91 -2.56
CA GLN A 3 3.64 14.73 -3.19
C GLN A 3 4.61 14.07 -2.21
N TYR A 4 4.55 12.75 -2.12
CA TYR A 4 5.48 11.94 -1.35
C TYR A 4 6.30 11.09 -2.32
N GLU A 5 7.61 11.29 -2.30
CA GLU A 5 8.58 10.50 -3.05
C GLU A 5 9.14 9.41 -2.14
N ILE A 6 9.04 8.16 -2.58
CA ILE A 6 9.43 7.01 -1.78
C ILE A 6 10.30 6.10 -2.63
N GLU A 7 11.51 5.88 -2.15
CA GLU A 7 12.45 4.92 -2.75
C GLU A 7 12.19 3.52 -2.21
N LEU A 8 12.03 2.57 -3.13
CA LEU A 8 11.90 1.15 -2.83
C LEU A 8 13.06 0.38 -3.44
N ASN A 9 13.55 -0.65 -2.75
CA ASN A 9 14.45 -1.61 -3.35
C ASN A 9 13.71 -2.55 -4.32
N GLY A 10 14.45 -3.30 -5.14
CA GLY A 10 13.85 -4.21 -6.13
C GLY A 10 12.87 -5.24 -5.57
N LYS A 11 13.09 -5.72 -4.33
CA LYS A 11 12.15 -6.65 -3.68
C LYS A 11 10.85 -5.95 -3.29
N GLN A 12 10.94 -4.81 -2.64
CA GLN A 12 9.77 -4.00 -2.24
C GLN A 12 8.97 -3.56 -3.47
N TYR A 13 9.64 -3.14 -4.54
CA TYR A 13 9.00 -2.74 -5.78
C TYR A 13 8.22 -3.89 -6.43
N ALA A 14 8.81 -5.10 -6.50
CA ALA A 14 8.14 -6.27 -7.05
C ALA A 14 6.94 -6.75 -6.21
N VAL A 15 6.96 -6.51 -4.89
CA VAL A 15 5.80 -6.74 -4.03
C VAL A 15 4.73 -5.68 -4.32
N LEU A 16 5.11 -4.40 -4.38
CA LEU A 16 4.19 -3.30 -4.66
C LEU A 16 3.45 -3.49 -5.99
N GLU A 17 4.16 -3.84 -7.06
CA GLU A 17 3.58 -4.02 -8.39
C GLU A 17 2.44 -5.04 -8.41
N LYS A 18 2.51 -6.08 -7.57
CA LYS A 18 1.47 -7.10 -7.43
C LYS A 18 0.30 -6.66 -6.56
N MET A 19 0.49 -5.61 -5.76
CA MET A 19 -0.55 -5.06 -4.87
C MET A 19 -1.39 -3.97 -5.54
N LEU A 20 -0.97 -3.47 -6.70
CA LEU A 20 -1.67 -2.40 -7.39
C LEU A 20 -2.65 -2.96 -8.42
N SER A 21 -3.76 -2.26 -8.63
CA SER A 21 -4.63 -2.48 -9.76
C SER A 21 -3.85 -2.30 -11.07
N TYR A 22 -4.35 -2.89 -12.17
CA TYR A 22 -3.69 -2.82 -13.47
C TYR A 22 -3.32 -1.38 -13.88
N ASP A 23 -4.24 -0.43 -13.69
CA ASP A 23 -4.03 0.96 -14.06
C ASP A 23 -2.93 1.61 -13.20
N ASN A 24 -2.92 1.37 -11.89
CA ASN A 24 -1.92 1.92 -10.99
C ASN A 24 -0.56 1.24 -11.13
N ALA A 25 -0.52 -0.06 -11.45
CA ALA A 25 0.70 -0.78 -11.81
C ALA A 25 1.30 -0.24 -13.11
N GLN A 26 0.48 0.12 -14.10
CA GLN A 26 0.95 0.80 -15.31
C GLN A 26 1.52 2.18 -15.01
N ARG A 27 0.85 2.99 -14.18
CA ARG A 27 1.37 4.29 -13.75
C ARG A 27 2.71 4.15 -13.04
N LEU A 28 2.83 3.17 -12.13
CA LEU A 28 4.07 2.82 -11.45
C LEU A 28 5.18 2.51 -12.47
N ALA A 29 4.92 1.62 -13.44
CA ALA A 29 5.88 1.24 -14.48
C ALA A 29 6.29 2.42 -15.40
N MET A 30 5.45 3.43 -15.53
CA MET A 30 5.73 4.66 -16.29
C MET A 30 6.35 5.78 -15.44
N ASN A 31 6.69 5.51 -14.17
CA ASN A 31 7.17 6.50 -13.19
C ASN A 31 6.21 7.70 -13.04
N GLN A 32 4.90 7.46 -13.16
CA GLN A 32 3.87 8.47 -12.97
C GLN A 32 3.44 8.52 -11.51
N SER A 33 2.98 9.69 -11.06
CA SER A 33 2.36 9.81 -9.75
C SER A 33 1.03 9.06 -9.69
N ILE A 34 0.72 8.51 -8.53
CA ILE A 34 -0.53 7.82 -8.23
C ILE A 34 -1.24 8.59 -7.13
N ASN A 35 -2.57 8.78 -7.26
CA ASN A 35 -3.35 9.39 -6.20
C ASN A 35 -3.24 8.54 -4.93
N GLY A 36 -2.93 9.18 -3.80
CA GLY A 36 -2.67 8.49 -2.55
C GLY A 36 -3.84 7.66 -2.02
N TYR A 37 -5.08 8.08 -2.30
CA TYR A 37 -6.26 7.28 -1.95
C TYR A 37 -6.34 6.01 -2.82
N GLU A 38 -6.19 6.14 -4.14
CA GLU A 38 -6.21 5.00 -5.07
C GLU A 38 -5.09 4.01 -4.73
N PHE A 39 -3.88 4.52 -4.49
CA PHE A 39 -2.70 3.74 -4.13
C PHE A 39 -2.93 2.88 -2.88
N PHE A 40 -3.41 3.49 -1.78
CA PHE A 40 -3.63 2.75 -0.54
C PHE A 40 -4.88 1.89 -0.57
N SER A 41 -5.90 2.22 -1.37
CA SER A 41 -7.05 1.34 -1.57
C SER A 41 -6.60 0.02 -2.18
N ASP A 42 -5.86 0.07 -3.29
CA ASP A 42 -5.36 -1.13 -3.96
C ASP A 42 -4.55 -2.02 -2.99
N MET A 43 -3.62 -1.42 -2.24
CA MET A 43 -2.81 -2.15 -1.27
C MET A 43 -3.65 -2.82 -0.17
N LEU A 44 -4.64 -2.12 0.37
CA LEU A 44 -5.52 -2.65 1.43
C LEU A 44 -6.41 -3.77 0.91
N ASP A 45 -6.94 -3.62 -0.31
CA ASP A 45 -7.81 -4.62 -0.95
C ASP A 45 -7.02 -5.91 -1.22
N GLU A 46 -5.81 -5.83 -1.77
CA GLU A 46 -4.95 -6.99 -2.01
C GLU A 46 -4.54 -7.70 -0.69
N ILE A 47 -4.27 -6.94 0.38
CA ILE A 47 -3.95 -7.52 1.69
C ILE A 47 -5.19 -8.20 2.29
N TYR A 48 -6.36 -7.60 2.16
CA TYR A 48 -7.58 -8.08 2.81
C TYR A 48 -8.29 -9.22 2.05
N SER A 49 -8.03 -9.38 0.75
CA SER A 49 -8.67 -10.39 -0.12
C SER A 49 -8.72 -11.81 0.48
N PRO A 50 -7.66 -12.37 1.08
CA PRO A 50 -7.73 -13.71 1.69
C PRO A 50 -8.74 -13.82 2.85
N VAL A 51 -8.97 -12.73 3.58
CA VAL A 51 -9.99 -12.67 4.63
C VAL A 51 -11.39 -12.57 4.02
N GLU A 52 -11.55 -11.76 2.98
CA GLU A 52 -12.81 -11.60 2.25
C GLU A 52 -13.27 -12.92 1.59
N ASP A 53 -12.33 -13.64 1.01
CA ASP A 53 -12.54 -14.95 0.38
C ASP A 53 -12.72 -16.10 1.40
N GLY A 54 -12.51 -15.83 2.70
CA GLY A 54 -12.68 -16.80 3.78
C GLY A 54 -11.54 -17.79 3.95
N TRP A 55 -10.36 -17.53 3.36
CA TRP A 55 -9.15 -18.37 3.52
C TRP A 55 -8.51 -18.23 4.90
N CYS A 56 -8.60 -17.06 5.51
CA CYS A 56 -8.08 -16.81 6.85
C CYS A 56 -8.93 -15.79 7.63
N THR A 57 -8.55 -15.53 8.89
CA THR A 57 -9.14 -14.46 9.69
C THR A 57 -8.26 -13.21 9.64
N LEU A 58 -8.84 -12.04 9.90
CA LEU A 58 -8.06 -10.81 10.04
C LEU A 58 -6.97 -10.95 11.12
N GLN A 59 -7.26 -11.65 12.23
CA GLN A 59 -6.28 -11.87 13.29
C GLN A 59 -5.10 -12.70 12.78
N THR A 60 -5.37 -13.81 12.08
CA THR A 60 -4.34 -14.65 11.47
C THR A 60 -3.47 -13.86 10.49
N LEU A 61 -4.09 -13.04 9.65
CA LEU A 61 -3.38 -12.18 8.70
C LEU A 61 -2.44 -11.17 9.39
N LEU A 62 -2.87 -10.60 10.52
CA LEU A 62 -2.07 -9.62 11.27
C LEU A 62 -0.94 -10.25 12.10
N ASP A 63 -1.12 -11.49 12.55
CA ASP A 63 -0.14 -12.19 13.39
C ASP A 63 0.99 -12.86 12.58
N GLU A 64 0.74 -13.17 11.31
CA GLU A 64 1.73 -13.81 10.45
C GLU A 64 2.66 -12.79 9.77
N PRO A 65 3.97 -13.11 9.65
CA PRO A 65 4.91 -12.24 8.95
C PRO A 65 4.58 -12.20 7.45
N ASP A 66 4.12 -11.05 6.99
CA ASP A 66 3.71 -10.85 5.60
C ASP A 66 4.44 -9.65 4.96
N GLU A 67 4.96 -9.86 3.74
CA GLU A 67 5.73 -8.85 3.03
C GLU A 67 4.88 -7.66 2.57
N LYS A 68 3.59 -7.90 2.26
CA LYS A 68 2.66 -6.84 1.84
C LYS A 68 2.30 -5.94 3.02
N LEU A 69 2.02 -6.52 4.20
CA LEU A 69 1.78 -5.77 5.44
C LEU A 69 2.99 -4.94 5.84
N ASN A 70 4.20 -5.52 5.78
CA ASN A 70 5.43 -4.78 6.09
C ASN A 70 5.67 -3.63 5.11
N LEU A 71 5.40 -3.85 3.82
CA LEU A 71 5.48 -2.79 2.81
C LEU A 71 4.45 -1.68 3.04
N LEU A 72 3.20 -2.04 3.39
CA LEU A 72 2.16 -1.08 3.73
C LEU A 72 2.61 -0.19 4.88
N ARG A 73 3.12 -0.75 5.98
CA ARG A 73 3.64 0.02 7.13
C ARG A 73 4.77 0.95 6.72
N TYR A 74 5.74 0.42 5.97
CA TYR A 74 6.88 1.20 5.49
C TYR A 74 6.44 2.43 4.72
N ILE A 75 5.56 2.28 3.73
CA ILE A 75 5.04 3.41 2.92
C ILE A 75 4.15 4.33 3.78
N THR A 76 3.34 3.77 4.68
CA THR A 76 2.50 4.53 5.62
C THR A 76 3.34 5.51 6.44
N ALA A 77 4.51 5.09 6.91
CA ALA A 77 5.39 5.94 7.72
C ALA A 77 5.89 7.21 6.98
N PHE A 78 5.95 7.22 5.64
CA PHE A 78 6.30 8.43 4.89
C PHE A 78 5.15 9.45 4.85
N VAL A 79 3.91 8.96 4.82
CA VAL A 79 2.71 9.79 4.67
C VAL A 79 2.13 10.18 6.03
N PHE A 80 2.15 9.26 6.99
CA PHE A 80 1.63 9.35 8.35
C PHE A 80 2.72 8.96 9.37
N PRO A 81 3.78 9.77 9.52
CA PRO A 81 4.95 9.41 10.34
C PRO A 81 4.64 9.23 11.84
N GLU A 82 3.53 9.77 12.32
CA GLU A 82 3.09 9.62 13.71
C GLU A 82 2.41 8.27 13.99
N ASP A 83 2.00 7.52 12.94
CA ASP A 83 1.30 6.25 13.07
C ASP A 83 1.52 5.36 11.83
N GLU A 84 2.58 4.56 11.84
CA GLU A 84 2.89 3.63 10.74
C GLU A 84 1.84 2.53 10.53
N ASP A 85 1.02 2.24 11.56
CA ASP A 85 -0.08 1.29 11.49
C ASP A 85 -1.41 1.97 11.09
N TYR A 86 -1.41 3.28 10.76
CA TYR A 86 -2.62 4.04 10.46
C TYR A 86 -3.51 3.35 9.41
N LEU A 87 -2.90 2.81 8.34
CA LEU A 87 -3.62 2.10 7.28
C LEU A 87 -3.90 0.64 7.63
N VAL A 88 -3.00 -0.03 8.34
CA VAL A 88 -3.22 -1.43 8.81
C VAL A 88 -4.49 -1.52 9.65
N LYS A 89 -4.74 -0.54 10.53
CA LYS A 89 -5.96 -0.45 11.36
C LYS A 89 -7.26 -0.33 10.55
N GLN A 90 -7.18 -0.09 9.25
CA GLN A 90 -8.29 0.15 8.34
C GLN A 90 -8.62 -1.05 7.44
N LEU A 91 -7.87 -2.15 7.52
CA LEU A 91 -8.18 -3.39 6.81
C LEU A 91 -9.62 -3.85 7.09
N GLY A 92 -10.34 -4.20 6.02
CA GLY A 92 -11.74 -4.61 6.08
C GLY A 92 -12.73 -3.50 6.45
N LYS A 93 -12.33 -2.23 6.36
CA LYS A 93 -13.17 -1.06 6.68
C LYS A 93 -13.18 -0.07 5.53
N ASN A 94 -14.09 0.89 5.60
CA ASN A 94 -14.06 2.04 4.70
C ASN A 94 -12.78 2.86 4.92
N VAL A 95 -11.95 2.96 3.88
CA VAL A 95 -10.66 3.66 3.92
C VAL A 95 -10.86 5.15 4.19
N LYS A 96 -10.27 5.62 5.28
CA LYS A 96 -10.16 7.03 5.66
C LYS A 96 -8.75 7.52 5.32
N CYS A 97 -8.56 7.86 4.06
CA CYS A 97 -7.32 8.46 3.57
C CYS A 97 -7.65 9.82 2.93
N PRO A 98 -6.93 10.92 3.27
CA PRO A 98 -7.08 12.19 2.57
C PRO A 98 -6.86 12.00 1.06
N LYS A 99 -7.71 12.61 0.22
CA LYS A 99 -7.61 12.44 -1.23
C LYS A 99 -6.60 13.38 -1.91
N ASP A 100 -6.10 14.38 -1.18
CA ASP A 100 -5.31 15.49 -1.71
C ASP A 100 -3.79 15.28 -1.54
N PHE A 101 -3.30 14.09 -1.92
CA PHE A 101 -1.86 13.86 -2.11
C PHE A 101 -1.58 12.82 -3.18
N GLU A 102 -0.36 12.83 -3.69
CA GLU A 102 0.18 11.90 -4.66
C GLU A 102 1.38 11.15 -4.09
N ILE A 103 1.57 9.92 -4.55
CA ILE A 103 2.73 9.09 -4.28
C ILE A 103 3.49 8.90 -5.58
N VAL A 104 4.81 9.09 -5.51
CA VAL A 104 5.76 8.75 -6.56
C VAL A 104 6.72 7.72 -6.00
N ILE A 105 6.84 6.59 -6.70
CA ILE A 105 7.74 5.51 -6.32
C ILE A 105 8.93 5.52 -7.26
N SER A 106 10.13 5.48 -6.71
CA SER A 106 11.36 5.29 -7.45
C SER A 106 12.02 3.98 -7.03
N LEU A 107 12.58 3.28 -8.02
CA LEU A 107 13.35 2.07 -7.79
C LEU A 107 14.81 2.42 -7.49
N ASN A 108 15.29 2.01 -6.32
CA ASN A 108 16.69 2.10 -5.93
C ASN A 108 17.41 0.78 -6.31
N PHE A 109 18.47 0.89 -7.12
CA PHE A 109 19.23 -0.23 -7.69
C PHE A 109 20.44 -0.63 -6.84
#